data_AF-A0A3G0YUF3-F1
#
_entry.id   AF-A0A3G0YUF3-F1
#
_cell.length_a   1.000
_cell.length_b   1.000
_cell.length_c   1.000
_cell.angle_alpha   90.00
_cell.angle_beta   90.00
_cell.angle_gamma   90.00
#
_symmetry.space_group_name_H-M   'P 1'
#
loop_
_entity.id
_entity.type
_entity.pdbx_description
1 polymer ?
#
loop_
_entity_poly.entity_id
_entity_poly.type
_entity_poly.pdbx_seq_one_letter_code
_entity_poly.pdbx_strand_id
1 'polypeptide(L)'
;SRPSKRKPSGGIESLRAIPWIFAWTQTRFHLPVWLGFGAAFKHVIEKDAKNLQMLREMYNQWPFFRVTIDLIEMVFAKGDPGIASLYDKLLVSEDLWSFGDRLRADYEQTKLLVLQVAGHKALLEGDPYLRQRLLLRDSYITTL
;
A
#
# COMPACT_ATOMS: atom_id res chain seq x y z
N SER A 1 20.65 7.12 -19.15
CA SER A 1 19.39 7.15 -18.38
C SER A 1 18.20 7.14 -19.34
N ARG A 2 17.03 6.62 -18.93
CA ARG A 2 15.79 6.68 -19.73
C ARG A 2 14.94 7.87 -19.25
N PRO A 3 14.28 8.63 -20.14
CA PRO A 3 13.40 9.72 -19.70
C PRO A 3 12.24 9.18 -18.87
N SER A 4 11.82 9.93 -17.84
CA SER A 4 10.76 9.53 -16.90
C SER A 4 9.36 9.58 -17.52
N LYS A 5 9.13 10.52 -18.44
CA LYS A 5 7.88 10.67 -19.21
C LYS A 5 8.09 10.39 -20.69
N ARG A 6 7.01 10.00 -21.38
CA ARG A 6 6.94 9.89 -22.85
C ARG A 6 6.67 11.25 -23.52
N LYS A 7 5.84 12.10 -22.90
CA LYS A 7 5.54 13.47 -23.33
C LYS A 7 5.72 14.42 -22.13
N PRO A 8 6.52 15.50 -22.21
CA PRO A 8 6.79 16.37 -21.06
C PRO A 8 5.55 17.01 -20.43
N SER A 9 4.57 17.38 -21.26
CA SER A 9 3.34 18.10 -20.85
C SER A 9 2.18 17.20 -20.43
N GLY A 10 2.35 15.87 -20.44
CA GLY A 10 1.28 14.95 -20.03
C GLY A 10 1.22 14.75 -18.51
N GLY A 11 0.07 14.27 -18.04
CA GLY A 11 -0.19 13.83 -16.67
C GLY A 11 0.40 12.44 -16.39
N ILE A 12 -0.24 11.70 -15.48
CA ILE A 12 0.19 10.35 -15.07
C ILE A 12 0.21 9.38 -16.26
N GLU A 13 -0.68 9.53 -17.24
CA GLU A 13 -0.76 8.73 -18.45
C GLU A 13 0.50 8.80 -19.33
N SER A 14 1.28 9.87 -19.18
CA SER A 14 2.55 10.04 -19.87
C SER A 14 3.76 9.53 -19.08
N LEU A 15 3.58 9.24 -17.79
CA LEU A 15 4.62 8.78 -16.88
C LEU A 15 4.90 7.29 -17.10
N ARG A 16 6.17 6.89 -17.05
CA ARG A 16 6.54 5.48 -17.16
C ARG A 16 6.34 4.77 -15.82
N ALA A 17 6.06 3.46 -15.89
CA ALA A 17 5.81 2.63 -14.72
C ALA A 17 6.97 2.64 -13.69
N ILE A 18 8.23 2.57 -14.14
CA ILE A 18 9.39 2.59 -13.23
C ILE A 18 9.43 3.89 -12.40
N PRO A 19 9.45 5.10 -13.00
CA PRO A 19 9.35 6.35 -12.24
C PRO A 19 8.13 6.43 -11.32
N TRP A 20 6.98 5.91 -11.76
CA TRP A 20 5.76 5.91 -10.96
C TRP A 20 5.93 5.10 -9.67
N ILE A 21 6.31 3.82 -9.77
CA ILE A 21 6.53 2.97 -8.60
C ILE A 21 7.68 3.50 -7.75
N PHE A 22 8.77 3.97 -8.38
CA PHE A 22 9.95 4.44 -7.69
C PHE A 22 9.66 5.65 -6.80
N ALA A 23 8.95 6.67 -7.30
CA ALA A 23 8.64 7.88 -6.54
C ALA A 23 7.88 7.59 -5.24
N TRP A 24 6.82 6.77 -5.31
CA TRP A 24 6.03 6.40 -4.13
C TRP A 24 6.72 5.41 -3.20
N THR A 25 7.72 4.69 -3.70
CA THR A 25 8.56 3.82 -2.87
C THR A 25 9.52 4.63 -2.01
N GLN A 26 10.07 5.73 -2.55
CA GLN A 26 10.98 6.62 -1.80
C GLN A 26 10.27 7.26 -0.60
N THR A 27 9.01 7.66 -0.74
CA THR A 27 8.25 8.31 0.36
C THR A 27 7.61 7.32 1.34
N ARG A 28 7.94 6.03 1.25
CA ARG A 28 7.38 4.94 2.07
C ARG A 28 5.86 4.83 1.99
N PHE A 29 5.22 5.39 0.96
CA PHE A 29 3.75 5.43 0.87
C PHE A 29 3.16 4.37 -0.07
N HIS A 30 3.91 3.96 -1.10
CA HIS A 30 3.58 2.85 -2.00
C HIS A 30 2.17 2.89 -2.63
N LEU A 31 1.59 4.09 -2.79
CA LEU A 31 0.25 4.33 -3.35
C LEU A 31 -0.13 3.44 -4.54
N PRO A 32 0.73 3.24 -5.57
CA PRO A 32 0.37 2.48 -6.75
C PRO A 32 0.08 1.00 -6.52
N VAL A 33 0.51 0.44 -5.39
CA VAL A 33 0.37 -0.99 -5.10
C VAL A 33 -0.98 -1.31 -4.47
N TRP A 34 -1.47 -0.44 -3.59
CA TRP A 34 -2.65 -0.74 -2.76
C TRP A 34 -3.89 0.11 -3.10
N LEU A 35 -3.73 1.22 -3.83
CA LEU A 35 -4.85 2.10 -4.14
C LEU A 35 -5.97 1.33 -4.86
N GLY A 36 -7.18 1.42 -4.31
CA GLY A 36 -8.38 0.75 -4.82
C GLY A 36 -8.76 -0.54 -4.07
N PHE A 37 -7.82 -1.23 -3.43
CA PHE A 37 -8.13 -2.47 -2.69
C PHE A 37 -9.07 -2.23 -1.51
N GLY A 38 -8.84 -1.18 -0.72
CA GLY A 38 -9.71 -0.85 0.41
C GLY A 38 -11.15 -0.59 -0.01
N ALA A 39 -11.35 0.19 -1.08
CA ALA A 39 -12.67 0.46 -1.63
C ALA A 39 -13.35 -0.83 -2.17
N ALA A 40 -12.61 -1.68 -2.87
CA ALA A 40 -13.12 -2.94 -3.40
C ALA A 40 -13.54 -3.92 -2.29
N PHE A 41 -12.69 -4.12 -1.27
CA PHE A 41 -13.04 -4.98 -0.13
C PHE A 41 -14.23 -4.44 0.65
N LYS A 42 -14.24 -3.14 0.94
CA LYS A 42 -15.35 -2.49 1.62
C LYS A 42 -16.65 -2.71 0.86
N HIS A 43 -16.67 -2.43 -0.45
CA HIS A 43 -17.85 -2.60 -1.29
C HIS A 43 -18.38 -4.05 -1.26
N VAL A 44 -17.49 -5.03 -1.36
CA VAL A 44 -17.88 -6.46 -1.33
C VAL A 44 -18.42 -6.86 0.04
N ILE A 45 -17.79 -6.43 1.14
CA ILE A 45 -18.20 -6.78 2.51
C ILE A 45 -19.52 -6.09 2.88
N GLU A 46 -19.72 -4.83 2.48
CA GLU A 46 -20.96 -4.08 2.77
C GLU A 46 -22.17 -4.64 2.01
N LYS A 47 -21.95 -5.32 0.87
CA LYS A 47 -23.01 -5.96 0.10
C LYS A 47 -23.61 -7.17 0.81
N ASP A 48 -22.79 -7.95 1.51
CA ASP A 48 -23.23 -9.06 2.38
C ASP A 48 -22.10 -9.38 3.36
N ALA A 49 -22.40 -9.39 4.66
CA ALA A 49 -21.44 -9.71 5.72
C ALA A 49 -20.80 -11.10 5.55
N LYS A 50 -21.49 -12.05 4.89
CA LYS A 50 -20.95 -13.37 4.55
C LYS A 50 -19.77 -13.30 3.57
N ASN A 51 -19.65 -12.22 2.79
CA ASN A 51 -18.57 -12.07 1.82
C ASN A 51 -17.20 -11.96 2.47
N LEU A 52 -17.08 -11.51 3.72
CA LEU A 52 -15.81 -11.56 4.43
C LEU A 52 -15.32 -13.00 4.60
N GLN A 53 -16.22 -13.93 4.93
CA GLN A 53 -15.88 -15.34 5.06
C GLN A 53 -15.48 -15.94 3.72
N MET A 54 -16.19 -15.60 2.63
CA MET A 54 -15.80 -15.97 1.26
C MET A 54 -14.40 -15.46 0.90
N LEU A 55 -14.07 -14.19 1.19
CA LEU A 55 -12.73 -13.63 0.91
C LEU A 55 -11.63 -14.36 1.70
N ARG A 56 -11.90 -14.75 2.95
CA ARG A 56 -10.99 -15.57 3.76
C ARG A 56 -10.81 -16.97 3.17
N GLU A 57 -11.88 -17.59 2.67
CA GLU A 57 -11.79 -18.88 1.99
C GLU A 57 -10.98 -18.77 0.70
N MET A 58 -11.18 -17.71 -0.09
CA MET A 58 -10.37 -17.42 -1.27
C MET A 58 -8.89 -17.25 -0.91
N TYR A 59 -8.57 -16.51 0.16
CA TYR A 59 -7.18 -16.38 0.63
C TYR A 59 -6.59 -17.75 1.01
N ASN A 60 -7.39 -18.60 1.66
CA ASN A 60 -6.90 -19.88 2.12
C ASN A 60 -6.73 -20.92 1.00
N GLN A 61 -7.65 -20.96 0.04
CA GLN A 61 -7.81 -22.06 -0.91
C GLN A 61 -7.46 -21.68 -2.34
N TRP A 62 -7.38 -20.40 -2.69
CA TRP A 62 -7.11 -19.94 -4.05
C TRP A 62 -5.71 -19.32 -4.17
N PRO A 63 -4.73 -20.03 -4.77
CA PRO A 63 -3.34 -19.56 -4.83
C PRO A 63 -3.17 -18.18 -5.47
N PHE A 64 -3.93 -17.85 -6.52
CA PHE A 64 -3.88 -16.54 -7.18
C PHE A 64 -4.25 -15.40 -6.23
N PHE A 65 -5.33 -15.59 -5.46
CA PHE A 65 -5.79 -14.59 -4.52
C PHE A 65 -4.79 -14.46 -3.36
N ARG A 66 -4.32 -15.60 -2.82
CA ARG A 66 -3.29 -15.64 -1.77
C ARG A 66 -2.06 -14.82 -2.14
N VAL A 67 -1.41 -15.11 -3.27
CA VAL A 67 -0.15 -14.42 -3.66
C VAL A 67 -0.37 -12.92 -3.94
N THR A 68 -1.58 -12.54 -4.36
CA THR A 68 -1.95 -11.14 -4.57
C THR A 68 -2.06 -10.40 -3.23
N ILE A 69 -2.74 -10.99 -2.24
CA ILE A 69 -2.84 -10.41 -0.89
C ILE A 69 -1.48 -10.39 -0.20
N ASP A 70 -0.69 -11.47 -0.30
CA ASP A 70 0.65 -11.55 0.30
C ASP A 70 1.58 -10.45 -0.24
N LEU A 71 1.50 -10.15 -1.55
CA LEU A 71 2.27 -9.06 -2.14
C LEU A 71 1.89 -7.70 -1.54
N ILE A 72 0.59 -7.45 -1.37
CA ILE A 72 0.09 -6.19 -0.82
C ILE A 72 0.47 -6.07 0.65
N GLU A 73 0.31 -7.15 1.43
CA GLU A 73 0.69 -7.20 2.84
C GLU A 73 2.19 -6.95 3.05
N MET A 74 3.03 -7.54 2.20
CA MET A 74 4.47 -7.29 2.20
C MET A 74 4.82 -5.84 1.88
N VAL A 75 4.08 -5.18 0.98
CA VAL A 75 4.29 -3.76 0.69
C VAL A 75 3.84 -2.87 1.85
N PHE A 76 2.75 -3.20 2.54
CA PHE A 76 2.37 -2.52 3.77
C PHE A 76 3.45 -2.67 4.86
N ALA A 77 4.12 -3.81 4.95
CA ALA A 77 5.22 -4.02 5.89
C ALA A 77 6.48 -3.18 5.58
N LYS A 78 6.58 -2.62 4.37
CA LYS A 78 7.65 -1.69 3.97
C LYS A 78 7.23 -0.22 4.07
N GLY A 79 5.93 0.04 4.17
CA GLY A 79 5.38 1.39 4.18
C GLY A 79 5.33 2.02 5.56
N ASP A 80 5.41 3.35 5.59
CA ASP A 80 5.32 4.16 6.80
C ASP A 80 4.55 5.45 6.50
N PRO A 81 3.26 5.54 6.88
CA PRO A 81 2.46 6.74 6.65
C PRO A 81 2.91 7.95 7.49
N GLY A 82 3.69 7.74 8.56
CA GLY A 82 4.30 8.81 9.34
C GLY A 82 5.41 9.51 8.55
N ILE A 83 6.29 8.73 7.91
CA ILE A 83 7.29 9.28 6.98
C ILE A 83 6.60 9.98 5.80
N ALA A 84 5.57 9.37 5.20
CA ALA A 84 4.82 10.01 4.12
C ALA A 84 4.20 11.36 4.56
N SER A 85 3.68 11.45 5.79
CA SER A 85 3.19 12.71 6.36
C SER A 85 4.30 13.76 6.56
N LEU A 86 5.52 13.34 6.89
CA LEU A 86 6.67 14.25 6.99
C LEU A 86 7.01 14.86 5.62
N TYR A 87 6.98 14.07 4.54
CA TYR A 87 7.16 14.59 3.18
C TYR A 87 6.09 15.64 2.83
N ASP A 88 4.82 15.39 3.16
CA ASP A 88 3.75 16.36 2.95
C ASP A 88 4.01 17.67 3.69
N LYS A 89 4.33 17.59 5.00
CA LYS A 89 4.58 18.78 5.84
C LYS A 89 5.72 19.65 5.34
N LEU A 90 6.75 19.05 4.73
CA LEU A 90 7.95 19.75 4.32
C LEU A 90 7.92 20.23 2.86
N LEU A 91 7.22 19.52 1.97
CA LEU A 91 7.33 19.71 0.52
C LEU A 91 6.02 20.06 -0.18
N VAL A 92 4.88 19.88 0.48
CA VAL A 92 3.56 20.06 -0.12
C VAL A 92 2.91 21.32 0.44
N SER A 93 2.31 22.13 -0.44
CA SER A 93 1.53 23.31 -0.08
C SER A 93 0.36 22.96 0.86
N GLU A 94 0.08 23.83 1.84
CA GLU A 94 -0.91 23.58 2.90
C GLU A 94 -2.34 23.31 2.36
N ASP A 95 -2.69 23.89 1.22
CA ASP A 95 -3.98 23.68 0.56
C ASP A 95 -4.22 22.23 0.13
N LEU A 96 -3.15 21.45 -0.06
CA LEU A 96 -3.20 20.04 -0.45
C LEU A 96 -3.06 19.07 0.73
N TRP A 97 -2.81 19.53 1.95
CA TRP A 97 -2.62 18.63 3.11
C TRP A 97 -3.84 17.75 3.40
N SER A 98 -5.04 18.31 3.29
CA SER A 98 -6.30 17.56 3.45
C SER A 98 -6.48 16.43 2.43
N PHE A 99 -5.85 16.54 1.26
CA PHE A 99 -5.81 15.47 0.27
C PHE A 99 -4.84 14.36 0.70
N GLY A 100 -3.64 14.72 1.16
CA GLY A 100 -2.68 13.76 1.72
C GLY A 100 -3.22 13.00 2.93
N ASP A 101 -3.95 13.68 3.82
CA ASP A 101 -4.60 13.05 4.99
C ASP A 101 -5.65 12.02 4.57
N ARG A 102 -6.45 12.31 3.55
CA ARG A 102 -7.42 11.35 2.99
C ARG A 102 -6.72 10.11 2.43
N LEU A 103 -5.62 10.29 1.68
CA LEU A 103 -4.86 9.15 1.17
C LEU A 103 -4.27 8.30 2.30
N ARG A 104 -3.78 8.92 3.38
CA ARG A 104 -3.28 8.16 4.55
C ARG A 104 -4.40 7.44 5.30
N ALA A 105 -5.59 8.01 5.38
CA ALA A 105 -6.76 7.32 5.93
C ALA A 105 -7.11 6.09 5.07
N ASP A 106 -7.10 6.22 3.74
CA ASP A 106 -7.31 5.11 2.81
C ASP A 106 -6.24 4.02 2.94
N TYR A 107 -4.97 4.41 3.17
CA TYR A 107 -3.86 3.49 3.45
C TYR A 107 -4.16 2.63 4.69
N GLU A 108 -4.50 3.27 5.81
CA GLU A 108 -4.78 2.56 7.07
C GLU A 108 -6.01 1.67 6.96
N GLN A 109 -7.08 2.16 6.32
CA GLN A 109 -8.27 1.37 6.08
C GLN A 109 -7.99 0.15 5.18
N THR A 110 -7.21 0.34 4.12
CA THR A 110 -6.83 -0.76 3.21
C THR A 110 -5.99 -1.80 3.93
N LYS A 111 -5.00 -1.38 4.73
CA LYS A 111 -4.16 -2.25 5.56
C LYS A 111 -5.00 -3.11 6.51
N LEU A 112 -5.98 -2.51 7.19
CA LEU A 112 -6.88 -3.23 8.09
C LEU A 112 -7.72 -4.28 7.36
N LEU A 113 -8.28 -3.93 6.21
CA LEU A 113 -9.09 -4.85 5.41
C LEU A 113 -8.26 -6.02 4.86
N VAL A 114 -7.02 -5.76 4.43
CA VAL A 114 -6.07 -6.81 4.02
C VAL A 114 -5.81 -7.80 5.14
N LEU A 115 -5.52 -7.32 6.36
CA LEU A 115 -5.33 -8.18 7.53
C LEU A 115 -6.58 -8.99 7.87
N GLN A 116 -7.78 -8.39 7.78
CA GLN A 116 -9.04 -9.10 8.03
C GLN A 116 -9.30 -10.22 7.01
N VAL A 117 -8.97 -9.98 5.73
CA VAL A 117 -9.09 -10.96 4.64
C VAL A 117 -8.06 -12.08 4.79
N ALA A 118 -6.81 -11.75 5.13
CA ALA A 118 -5.76 -12.74 5.37
C ALA A 118 -5.99 -13.55 6.67
N GLY A 119 -6.73 -12.98 7.63
CA GLY A 119 -6.92 -13.56 8.95
C GLY A 119 -5.75 -13.32 9.90
N HIS A 120 -4.88 -12.35 9.59
CA HIS A 120 -3.70 -11.99 10.37
C HIS A 120 -4.03 -10.88 11.39
N LYS A 121 -3.39 -10.89 12.55
CA LYS A 121 -3.45 -9.82 13.57
C LYS A 121 -2.39 -8.75 13.34
N ALA A 122 -1.29 -9.11 12.69
CA ALA A 122 -0.21 -8.19 12.33
C ALA A 122 0.31 -8.50 10.93
N LEU A 123 0.91 -7.49 10.29
CA LEU A 123 1.54 -7.66 8.98
C LEU A 123 2.62 -8.75 9.04
N LEU A 124 2.61 -9.60 8.02
CA LEU A 124 3.53 -10.72 7.84
C LEU A 124 3.49 -11.72 9.00
N GLU A 125 2.32 -11.93 9.61
CA GLU A 125 2.13 -12.96 10.64
C GLU A 125 2.45 -14.36 10.11
N GLY A 126 2.10 -14.65 8.85
CA GLY A 126 2.44 -15.89 8.17
C GLY A 126 3.90 -16.02 7.69
N ASP A 127 4.72 -14.95 7.75
CA ASP A 127 6.12 -14.96 7.32
C ASP A 127 7.03 -14.18 8.30
N PRO A 128 7.34 -14.77 9.47
CA PRO A 128 8.16 -14.11 10.49
C PRO A 128 9.60 -13.87 10.02
N TYR A 129 10.13 -14.69 9.11
CA TYR A 129 11.48 -14.52 8.57
C TYR A 129 11.57 -13.28 7.69
N LEU A 130 10.60 -13.06 6.80
CA LEU A 130 10.54 -11.85 6.00
C LEU A 130 10.33 -10.62 6.90
N ARG A 131 9.42 -10.72 7.89
CA ARG A 131 9.17 -9.65 8.85
C ARG A 131 10.45 -9.20 9.55
N GLN A 132 11.23 -10.13 10.10
CA GLN A 132 12.49 -9.81 10.75
C GLN A 132 13.47 -9.11 9.81
N ARG A 133 13.60 -9.59 8.57
CA ARG A 133 14.52 -9.01 7.58
C ARG A 133 14.15 -7.59 7.17
N LEU A 134 12.86 -7.25 7.14
CA LEU A 134 12.41 -5.88 6.87
C LEU A 134 12.70 -4.96 8.06
N LEU A 135 12.34 -5.40 9.27
CA LEU A 135 12.57 -4.62 10.50
C LEU A 135 14.04 -4.24 10.71
N LEU A 136 14.97 -5.14 10.40
CA LEU A 136 16.41 -4.87 10.50
C LEU A 136 16.91 -3.79 9.53
N ARG A 137 16.16 -3.51 8.45
CA ARG A 137 16.53 -2.49 7.45
C ARG A 137 15.90 -1.14 7.76
N ASP A 138 14.78 -1.11 8.47
CA ASP A 138 13.97 0.09 8.66
C ASP A 138 14.78 1.24 9.28
N SER A 139 15.59 1.00 10.31
CA SER A 139 16.38 2.07 10.95
C SER A 139 17.31 2.78 9.97
N TYR A 140 17.94 2.05 9.05
CA TYR A 140 18.82 2.63 8.04
C TYR A 140 18.02 3.37 6.96
N ILE A 141 16.91 2.77 6.49
CA ILE A 141 16.10 3.36 5.43
C ILE A 141 15.38 4.62 5.93
N THR A 142 14.88 4.64 7.16
CA THR A 142 14.20 5.80 7.76
C THR A 142 15.14 6.98 8.02
N THR A 143 16.44 6.71 8.17
CA THR A 143 17.45 7.78 8.33
C THR A 143 17.74 8.50 7.01
N LEU A 144 17.61 7.79 5.88
CA LEU A 144 17.83 8.32 4.52
C LEU A 144 16.62 9.11 4.02
#